data_AF-A0A3P7IA33-F1
#
_entry.id   AF-A0A3P7IA33-F1
#
_cell.length_a   1.000
_cell.length_b   1.000
_cell.length_c   1.000
_cell.angle_alpha   90.00
_cell.angle_beta   90.00
_cell.angle_gamma   90.00
#
_symmetry.space_group_name_H-M   'P 1'
#
loop_
_entity.id
_entity.type
_entity.pdbx_description
1 polymer ?
#
loop_
_entity_poly.entity_id
_entity_poly.type
_entity_poly.pdbx_seq_one_letter_code
_entity_poly.pdbx_strand_id
1 'polypeptide(L)'
;MASNEFTEHYVKLYIGCLMDLFAEGPLPHEINHFCTIINRLFQYRPIQTIMRIGPDLRKRFLLYLSQYIQHLSKQAMHKAIGGGEHDDHHSLALLYDSWTLLLRGRWRLELSQEEETMIDTELINGPNLQIVRCFVECVQAPPLGCRPPTVAENDDEDDDDRVLFNDLLTPLGTMACYSVRDFMDMMIHLLRERIAEFQRMASGSADLARLPLWQEDMHWLLLIVSNSIVSEDIDGSCRTEGDVFESSVALVNERGKVFSIDDSDAFLSRCIEDPSTDRAQADDRVDPYLRLIGEVLAWASLEHHLVSEAVANFVSPELTRSIFSSMPQEVNKRGKLYS
;
A
#
# COMPACT_ATOMS: atom_id res chain seq x y z
N MET A 1 25.75 20.17 -25.12
CA MET A 1 26.39 18.85 -25.00
C MET A 1 27.31 18.76 -23.78
N ALA A 2 28.29 19.65 -23.58
CA ALA A 2 29.20 19.61 -22.40
C ALA A 2 28.53 19.71 -21.01
N SER A 3 27.39 20.41 -20.87
CA SER A 3 26.68 20.56 -19.59
C SER A 3 26.04 19.25 -19.08
N ASN A 4 25.63 18.36 -19.99
CA ASN A 4 24.95 17.12 -19.62
C ASN A 4 25.94 16.07 -19.11
N GLU A 5 27.10 15.96 -19.76
CA GLU A 5 28.17 15.04 -19.37
C GLU A 5 28.79 15.39 -18.01
N PHE A 6 28.99 16.69 -17.74
CA PHE A 6 29.43 17.15 -16.42
C PHE A 6 28.41 16.81 -15.32
N THR A 7 27.11 16.96 -15.61
CA THR A 7 26.04 16.66 -14.67
C THR A 7 25.96 15.15 -14.39
N GLU A 8 26.04 14.31 -15.42
CA GLU A 8 26.09 12.85 -15.28
C GLU A 8 27.32 12.40 -14.48
N HIS A 9 28.49 12.98 -14.74
CA HIS A 9 29.72 12.69 -13.99
C HIS A 9 29.60 13.11 -12.51
N TYR A 10 29.05 14.30 -12.24
CA TYR A 10 28.82 14.76 -10.87
C TYR A 10 27.88 13.83 -10.11
N VAL A 11 26.74 13.46 -10.70
CA VAL A 11 25.76 12.56 -10.05
C VAL A 11 26.37 11.19 -9.78
N LYS A 12 27.15 10.66 -10.73
CA LYS A 12 27.87 9.39 -10.54
C LYS A 12 28.85 9.45 -9.37
N LEU A 13 29.68 10.49 -9.28
CA LEU A 13 30.61 10.67 -8.16
C LEU A 13 29.86 10.86 -6.85
N TYR A 14 28.79 11.67 -6.85
CA TYR A 14 27.99 11.96 -5.67
C TYR A 14 27.36 10.68 -5.09
N ILE A 15 26.70 9.88 -5.93
CA ILE A 15 26.09 8.61 -5.52
C ILE A 15 27.17 7.60 -5.11
N GLY A 16 28.30 7.55 -5.81
CA GLY A 16 29.44 6.70 -5.44
C GLY A 16 29.92 7.01 -4.01
N CYS A 17 30.25 8.27 -3.73
CA CYS A 17 30.67 8.69 -2.40
C CYS A 17 29.59 8.47 -1.34
N LEU A 18 28.31 8.69 -1.68
CA LEU A 18 27.19 8.43 -0.76
C LEU A 18 27.11 6.94 -0.38
N MET A 19 27.29 6.05 -1.35
CA MET A 19 27.26 4.60 -1.13
C MET A 19 28.44 4.07 -0.34
N ASP A 20 29.59 4.72 -0.42
CA ASP A 20 30.74 4.37 0.39
C ASP A 20 30.63 4.95 1.81
N LEU A 21 30.08 6.16 1.95
CA LEU A 21 29.87 6.81 3.25
C LEU A 21 28.84 6.06 4.10
N PHE A 22 27.71 5.66 3.50
CA PHE A 22 26.61 4.98 4.20
C PHE A 22 26.57 3.47 3.93
N ALA A 23 27.72 2.85 3.64
CA ALA A 23 27.78 1.42 3.34
C ALA A 23 27.21 0.54 4.47
N GLU A 24 27.32 0.99 5.72
CA GLU A 24 26.81 0.30 6.93
C GLU A 24 25.44 0.85 7.40
N GLY A 25 24.85 1.79 6.67
CA GLY A 25 23.67 2.55 7.10
C GLY A 25 24.03 3.84 7.85
N PRO A 26 23.13 4.85 7.87
CA PRO A 26 23.31 6.05 8.68
C PRO A 26 23.18 5.77 10.18
N LEU A 27 23.91 6.52 11.00
CA LEU A 27 23.72 6.52 12.45
C LEU A 27 22.36 7.15 12.81
N PRO A 28 21.80 6.89 14.02
CA PRO A 28 20.47 7.41 14.40
C PRO A 28 20.29 8.92 14.21
N HIS A 29 21.31 9.72 14.53
CA HIS A 29 21.27 11.18 14.37
C HIS A 29 21.50 11.66 12.91
N GLU A 30 21.90 10.76 12.02
CA GLU A 30 22.14 11.02 10.60
C GLU A 30 20.95 10.64 9.73
N ILE A 31 19.99 9.84 10.23
CA ILE A 31 18.85 9.30 9.47
C ILE A 31 18.13 10.40 8.69
N ASN A 32 17.72 11.48 9.39
CA ASN A 32 17.00 12.57 8.76
C ASN A 32 17.81 13.27 7.65
N HIS A 33 19.10 13.48 7.89
CA HIS A 33 20.00 14.09 6.90
C HIS A 33 20.22 13.19 5.69
N PHE A 34 20.41 11.89 5.92
CA PHE A 34 20.52 10.89 4.85
C PHE A 34 19.25 10.86 3.99
N CYS A 35 18.07 10.79 4.61
CA CYS A 35 16.80 10.76 3.88
C CYS A 35 16.56 12.06 3.10
N THR A 36 16.93 13.20 3.68
CA THR A 36 16.89 14.50 3.00
C THR A 36 17.83 14.54 1.78
N ILE A 37 19.03 13.99 1.89
CA ILE A 37 19.98 13.90 0.79
C ILE A 37 19.40 13.08 -0.37
N ILE A 38 18.84 11.90 -0.07
CA ILE A 38 18.20 11.04 -1.06
C ILE A 38 17.02 11.76 -1.72
N ASN A 39 16.14 12.35 -0.93
CA ASN A 39 14.97 13.07 -1.45
C ASN A 39 15.36 14.23 -2.37
N ARG A 40 16.34 15.05 -1.98
CA ARG A 40 16.85 16.13 -2.83
C ARG A 40 17.52 15.61 -4.10
N LEU A 41 18.19 14.45 -4.04
CA LEU A 41 18.78 13.83 -5.22
C LEU A 41 17.70 13.51 -6.26
N PHE A 42 16.58 12.90 -5.85
CA PHE A 42 15.46 12.57 -6.74
C PHE A 42 14.64 13.80 -7.17
N GLN A 43 14.46 14.80 -6.31
CA GLN A 43 13.71 16.02 -6.64
C GLN A 43 14.44 16.95 -7.61
N TYR A 44 15.76 17.10 -7.47
CA TYR A 44 16.53 18.11 -8.21
C TYR A 44 17.40 17.56 -9.34
N ARG A 45 17.43 16.24 -9.55
CA ARG A 45 18.14 15.64 -10.69
C ARG A 45 17.14 14.89 -11.58
N PRO A 46 17.26 15.04 -12.92
CA PRO A 46 16.49 14.21 -13.83
C PRO A 46 16.73 12.73 -13.51
N ILE A 47 15.65 11.95 -13.42
CA ILE A 47 15.74 10.50 -13.15
C ILE A 47 16.65 9.80 -14.17
N GLN A 48 16.65 10.27 -15.42
CA GLN A 48 17.53 9.75 -16.47
C GLN A 48 19.01 9.85 -16.09
N THR A 49 19.41 10.93 -15.42
CA THR A 49 20.79 11.12 -14.95
C THR A 49 21.15 10.12 -13.86
N ILE A 50 20.23 9.87 -12.91
CA ILE A 50 20.41 8.86 -11.85
C ILE A 50 20.50 7.47 -12.48
N MET A 51 19.67 7.17 -13.48
CA MET A 51 19.67 5.87 -14.15
C MET A 51 20.88 5.66 -15.08
N ARG A 52 21.64 6.71 -15.43
CA ARG A 52 22.84 6.66 -16.28
C ARG A 52 24.17 6.57 -15.53
N ILE A 53 24.16 6.45 -14.20
CA ILE A 53 25.40 6.39 -13.39
C ILE A 53 26.28 5.15 -13.62
N GLY A 54 25.80 4.21 -14.45
CA GLY A 54 26.45 2.95 -14.78
C GLY A 54 25.75 1.76 -14.11
N PRO A 55 25.76 0.57 -14.74
CA PRO A 55 24.95 -0.56 -14.33
C PRO A 55 25.24 -1.04 -12.90
N ASP A 56 26.52 -1.18 -12.53
CA ASP A 56 26.92 -1.67 -11.21
C ASP A 56 26.54 -0.71 -10.09
N LEU A 57 26.84 0.59 -10.28
CA LEU A 57 26.53 1.61 -9.28
C LEU A 57 25.01 1.80 -9.15
N ARG A 58 24.27 1.77 -10.27
CA ARG A 58 22.80 1.80 -10.27
C ARG A 58 22.21 0.63 -9.49
N LYS A 59 22.68 -0.59 -9.76
CA LYS A 59 22.24 -1.79 -9.03
C LYS A 59 22.52 -1.68 -7.53
N ARG A 60 23.75 -1.32 -7.15
CA ARG A 60 24.11 -1.11 -5.73
C ARG A 60 23.24 -0.05 -5.07
N PHE A 61 23.04 1.09 -5.73
CA PHE A 61 22.28 2.20 -5.19
C PHE A 61 20.79 1.89 -5.00
N LEU A 62 20.11 1.35 -6.02
CA LEU A 62 18.67 1.09 -5.96
C LEU A 62 18.33 -0.05 -4.99
N LEU A 63 19.17 -1.09 -4.93
CA LEU A 63 18.99 -2.19 -3.97
C LEU A 63 19.26 -1.74 -2.54
N TYR A 64 20.32 -0.95 -2.32
CA TYR A 64 20.58 -0.38 -0.99
C TYR A 64 19.40 0.51 -0.55
N LEU A 65 18.93 1.38 -1.44
CA LEU A 65 17.84 2.31 -1.12
C LEU A 65 16.55 1.56 -0.78
N SER A 66 16.16 0.56 -1.56
CA SER A 66 14.94 -0.21 -1.28
C SER A 66 15.02 -1.03 0.00
N GLN A 67 16.19 -1.61 0.31
CA GLN A 67 16.43 -2.31 1.57
C GLN A 67 16.40 -1.36 2.75
N TYR A 68 16.98 -0.17 2.60
CA TYR A 68 16.98 0.84 3.66
C TYR A 68 15.57 1.40 3.89
N ILE A 69 14.76 1.59 2.84
CA ILE A 69 13.34 1.94 2.97
C ILE A 69 12.62 0.90 3.82
N GLN A 70 12.74 -0.40 3.49
CA GLN A 70 12.11 -1.47 4.28
C GLN A 70 12.58 -1.49 5.74
N HIS A 71 13.87 -1.26 5.97
CA HIS A 71 14.43 -1.18 7.32
C HIS A 71 13.84 -0.01 8.11
N LEU A 72 13.81 1.18 7.52
CA LEU A 72 13.27 2.37 8.17
C LEU A 72 11.75 2.28 8.35
N SER A 73 11.01 1.67 7.41
CA SER A 73 9.58 1.37 7.58
C SER A 73 9.33 0.56 8.84
N LYS A 74 10.10 -0.51 9.06
CA LYS A 74 9.97 -1.34 10.28
C LYS A 74 10.26 -0.55 11.55
N GLN A 75 11.30 0.26 11.56
CA GLN A 75 11.65 1.05 12.74
C GLN A 75 10.64 2.16 13.02
N ALA A 76 10.32 2.98 12.02
CA ALA A 76 9.44 4.13 12.15
C ALA A 76 8.01 3.69 12.50
N MET A 77 7.45 2.69 11.81
CA MET A 77 6.09 2.21 12.09
C MET A 77 6.00 1.52 13.46
N HIS A 78 7.05 0.81 13.89
CA HIS A 78 7.07 0.20 15.21
C HIS A 78 7.10 1.24 16.34
N LYS A 79 7.84 2.33 16.15
CA LYS A 79 7.87 3.44 17.11
C LYS A 79 6.56 4.24 17.11
N ALA A 80 6.05 4.58 15.93
CA ALA A 80 4.83 5.36 15.77
C ALA A 80 3.62 4.62 16.35
N ILE A 81 3.40 3.37 15.96
CA ILE A 81 2.24 2.59 16.44
C ILE A 81 2.44 2.10 17.88
N GLY A 82 3.66 1.69 18.23
CA GLY A 82 3.92 1.07 19.54
C GLY A 82 4.01 2.09 20.68
N GLY A 83 4.65 3.23 20.42
CA GLY A 83 4.98 4.23 21.44
C GLY A 83 4.58 5.67 21.10
N GLY A 84 3.82 5.91 20.02
CA GLY A 84 3.43 7.27 19.61
C GLY A 84 4.60 8.14 19.16
N GLU A 85 5.77 7.56 18.91
CA GLU A 85 6.98 8.30 18.57
C GLU A 85 7.10 8.49 17.05
N HIS A 86 6.97 9.73 16.58
CA HIS A 86 7.00 10.08 15.15
C HIS A 86 8.34 10.64 14.64
N ASP A 87 9.44 10.50 15.40
CA ASP A 87 10.75 11.07 15.06
C ASP A 87 11.26 10.64 13.66
N ASP A 88 11.05 9.38 13.31
CA ASP A 88 11.50 8.80 12.03
C ASP A 88 10.43 8.90 10.92
N HIS A 89 9.22 9.35 11.24
CA HIS A 89 8.06 9.40 10.33
C HIS A 89 8.35 10.30 9.13
N HIS A 90 8.79 11.53 9.38
CA HIS A 90 9.13 12.46 8.31
C HIS A 90 10.29 11.94 7.43
N SER A 91 11.28 11.30 8.06
CA SER A 91 12.41 10.71 7.33
C SER A 91 11.97 9.58 6.40
N LEU A 92 11.03 8.75 6.84
CA LEU A 92 10.42 7.70 6.02
C LEU A 92 9.61 8.29 4.86
N ALA A 93 8.79 9.30 5.12
CA ALA A 93 8.00 9.99 4.07
C ALA A 93 8.90 10.53 2.95
N LEU A 94 10.05 11.14 3.30
CA LEU A 94 11.04 11.61 2.32
C LEU A 94 11.55 10.49 1.41
N LEU A 95 11.75 9.27 1.93
CA LEU A 95 12.19 8.13 1.12
C LEU A 95 11.06 7.56 0.26
N TYR A 96 9.84 7.51 0.78
CA TYR A 96 8.65 7.10 0.02
C TYR A 96 8.41 8.05 -1.17
N ASP A 97 8.51 9.35 -0.96
CA ASP A 97 8.48 10.37 -2.01
C ASP A 97 9.60 10.17 -3.04
N SER A 98 10.81 9.88 -2.58
CA SER A 98 11.95 9.61 -3.47
C SER A 98 11.70 8.41 -4.38
N TRP A 99 11.16 7.33 -3.79
CA TRP A 99 10.85 6.11 -4.51
C TRP A 99 9.71 6.33 -5.50
N THR A 100 8.64 7.03 -5.13
CA THR A 100 7.55 7.32 -6.07
C THR A 100 7.99 8.22 -7.23
N LEU A 101 8.92 9.16 -7.01
CA LEU A 101 9.54 9.93 -8.10
C LEU A 101 10.33 9.04 -9.07
N LEU A 102 10.99 7.99 -8.58
CA LEU A 102 11.64 6.98 -9.42
C LEU A 102 10.61 6.22 -10.27
N LEU A 103 9.52 5.74 -9.65
CA LEU A 103 8.47 4.96 -10.32
C LEU A 103 7.73 5.76 -11.40
N ARG A 104 7.38 7.01 -11.09
CA ARG A 104 6.76 7.95 -12.05
C ARG A 104 7.75 8.43 -13.11
N GLY A 105 9.04 8.31 -12.82
CA GLY A 105 10.12 8.67 -13.73
C GLY A 105 10.07 7.80 -14.98
N ARG A 106 9.64 8.38 -16.11
CA ARG A 106 9.85 7.76 -17.43
C ARG A 106 11.34 7.83 -17.77
N TRP A 107 12.11 6.89 -17.25
CA TRP A 107 13.57 6.90 -17.39
C TRP A 107 14.03 6.70 -18.84
N ARG A 108 13.17 6.19 -19.75
CA ARG A 108 13.31 6.17 -21.23
C ARG A 108 14.77 6.36 -21.67
N LEU A 109 15.57 5.35 -21.37
CA LEU A 109 16.97 5.32 -21.72
C LEU A 109 17.12 4.64 -23.09
N GLU A 110 18.17 4.99 -23.83
CA GLU A 110 18.59 4.23 -25.02
C GLU A 110 19.28 2.93 -24.56
N LEU A 111 18.51 2.03 -23.95
CA LEU A 111 18.97 0.72 -23.49
C LEU A 111 18.58 -0.38 -24.45
N SER A 112 19.28 -1.51 -24.38
CA SER A 112 18.78 -2.74 -24.99
C SER A 112 17.51 -3.20 -24.26
N GLN A 113 16.63 -3.92 -24.96
CA GLN A 113 15.40 -4.47 -24.37
C GLN A 113 15.70 -5.42 -23.19
N GLU A 114 16.82 -6.12 -23.22
CA GLU A 114 17.27 -7.02 -22.15
C GLU A 114 17.66 -6.23 -20.89
N GLU A 115 18.44 -5.16 -21.02
CA GLU A 115 18.79 -4.29 -19.90
C GLU A 115 17.57 -3.57 -19.32
N GLU A 116 16.66 -3.14 -20.20
CA GLU A 116 15.38 -2.54 -19.81
C GLU A 116 14.58 -3.48 -18.91
N THR A 117 14.37 -4.71 -19.40
CA THR A 117 13.62 -5.76 -18.67
C THR A 117 14.28 -6.11 -17.34
N MET A 118 15.63 -6.18 -17.30
CA MET A 118 16.38 -6.47 -16.07
C MET A 118 16.20 -5.36 -15.03
N ILE A 119 16.33 -4.09 -15.44
CA ILE A 119 16.13 -2.95 -14.54
C ILE A 119 14.70 -2.99 -13.97
N ASP A 120 13.70 -3.13 -14.83
CA ASP A 120 12.31 -3.13 -14.41
C ASP A 120 12.02 -4.27 -13.45
N THR A 121 12.48 -5.48 -13.75
CA THR A 121 12.15 -6.65 -12.94
C THR A 121 12.96 -6.71 -11.64
N GLU A 122 14.30 -6.56 -11.72
CA GLU A 122 15.19 -6.77 -10.58
C GLU A 122 15.37 -5.54 -9.70
N LEU A 123 15.34 -4.34 -10.27
CA LEU A 123 15.71 -3.11 -9.55
C LEU A 123 14.51 -2.24 -9.19
N ILE A 124 13.37 -2.40 -9.88
CA ILE A 124 12.18 -1.57 -9.68
C ILE A 124 10.99 -2.38 -9.17
N ASN A 125 10.38 -3.24 -10.00
CA ASN A 125 9.15 -3.99 -9.68
C ASN A 125 9.29 -4.85 -8.43
N GLY A 126 10.31 -5.72 -8.38
CA GLY A 126 10.55 -6.59 -7.23
C GLY A 126 10.77 -5.79 -5.94
N PRO A 127 11.73 -4.85 -5.89
CA PRO A 127 11.95 -3.99 -4.73
C PRO A 127 10.75 -3.14 -4.33
N ASN A 128 9.98 -2.60 -5.29
CA ASN A 128 8.76 -1.84 -5.04
C ASN A 128 7.72 -2.69 -4.29
N LEU A 129 7.43 -3.89 -4.80
CA LEU A 129 6.48 -4.79 -4.17
C LEU A 129 6.94 -5.22 -2.76
N GLN A 130 8.26 -5.37 -2.54
CA GLN A 130 8.81 -5.64 -1.21
C GLN A 130 8.60 -4.47 -0.23
N ILE A 131 8.73 -3.22 -0.67
CA ILE A 131 8.44 -2.04 0.16
C ILE A 131 6.97 -2.03 0.57
N VAL A 132 6.06 -2.25 -0.39
CA VAL A 132 4.61 -2.30 -0.11
C VAL A 132 4.28 -3.42 0.87
N ARG A 133 4.79 -4.63 0.64
CA ARG A 133 4.62 -5.78 1.56
C ARG A 133 5.17 -5.48 2.94
N CYS A 134 6.35 -4.88 3.03
CA CYS A 134 6.97 -4.52 4.30
C CYS A 134 6.09 -3.57 5.10
N PHE A 135 5.45 -2.58 4.46
CA PHE A 135 4.51 -1.70 5.17
C PHE A 135 3.29 -2.47 5.68
N VAL A 136 2.69 -3.33 4.84
CA VAL A 136 1.57 -4.20 5.25
C VAL A 136 1.96 -5.07 6.45
N GLU A 137 3.15 -5.68 6.44
CA GLU A 137 3.67 -6.45 7.57
C GLU A 137 3.82 -5.61 8.85
N CYS A 138 4.22 -4.34 8.74
CA CYS A 138 4.38 -3.45 9.89
C CYS A 138 3.06 -3.10 10.59
N VAL A 139 1.95 -3.12 9.85
CA VAL A 139 0.63 -2.74 10.36
C VAL A 139 -0.28 -3.93 10.68
N GLN A 140 0.17 -5.15 10.41
CA GLN A 140 -0.53 -6.38 10.80
C GLN A 140 0.03 -6.93 12.12
N ALA A 141 -0.84 -7.30 13.04
CA ALA A 141 -0.44 -7.98 14.27
C ALA A 141 0.08 -9.41 13.98
N PRO A 142 0.90 -9.96 14.88
CA PRO A 142 1.30 -11.37 14.81
C PRO A 142 0.10 -12.32 14.65
N PRO A 143 0.25 -13.45 13.94
CA PRO A 143 1.49 -13.98 13.35
C PRO A 143 1.81 -13.48 11.93
N LEU A 144 0.89 -12.76 11.27
CA LEU A 144 1.04 -12.36 9.87
C LEU A 144 1.93 -11.12 9.67
N GLY A 145 2.11 -10.32 10.72
CA GLY A 145 2.99 -9.16 10.68
C GLY A 145 3.75 -8.95 11.99
N CYS A 146 4.35 -7.78 12.10
CA CYS A 146 5.18 -7.37 13.23
C CYS A 146 4.72 -6.07 13.89
N ARG A 147 3.42 -5.72 13.77
CA ARG A 147 2.86 -4.56 14.47
C ARG A 147 3.09 -4.70 15.97
N PRO A 148 3.68 -3.69 16.64
CA PRO A 148 3.86 -3.71 18.08
C PRO A 148 2.51 -3.75 18.80
N PRO A 149 2.45 -4.27 20.04
CA PRO A 149 1.33 -3.97 20.92
C PRO A 149 1.30 -2.47 21.22
N THR A 150 0.13 -1.85 21.11
CA THR A 150 -0.08 -0.44 21.50
C THR A 150 0.10 -0.32 23.01
N VAL A 151 0.98 0.59 23.44
CA VAL A 151 1.06 0.97 24.86
C VAL A 151 -0.14 1.87 25.13
N ALA A 152 -1.01 1.45 26.06
CA ALA A 152 -2.17 2.24 26.45
C ALA A 152 -1.71 3.51 27.20
N GLU A 153 -1.40 4.57 26.48
CA GLU A 153 -1.28 5.91 27.03
C GLU A 153 -2.57 6.69 26.75
N ASN A 154 -3.12 7.30 27.81
CA ASN A 154 -4.34 8.10 27.79
C ASN A 154 -4.06 9.46 27.13
N ASP A 155 -3.86 9.51 25.81
CA ASP A 155 -3.88 10.80 25.12
C ASP A 155 -5.21 10.97 24.39
N ASP A 156 -5.99 11.94 24.87
CA ASP A 156 -7.26 12.41 24.31
C ASP A 156 -7.08 13.13 22.94
N GLU A 157 -5.96 12.91 22.25
CA GLU A 157 -5.62 13.42 20.91
C GLU A 157 -5.46 12.23 19.94
N ASP A 158 -6.52 11.42 19.79
CA ASP A 158 -6.63 10.42 18.72
C ASP A 158 -6.83 11.15 17.38
N ASP A 159 -5.74 11.67 16.79
CA ASP A 159 -5.75 12.09 15.40
C ASP A 159 -6.06 10.86 14.52
N ASP A 160 -7.07 10.98 13.66
CA ASP A 160 -7.47 9.93 12.70
C ASP A 160 -6.22 9.42 11.95
N ASP A 161 -5.93 8.11 12.03
CA ASP A 161 -4.78 7.47 11.39
C ASP A 161 -4.68 7.81 9.90
N ARG A 162 -5.81 8.02 9.23
CA ARG A 162 -5.88 8.46 7.84
C ARG A 162 -5.16 9.80 7.62
N VAL A 163 -5.27 10.71 8.57
CA VAL A 163 -4.65 12.05 8.55
C VAL A 163 -3.21 11.96 9.03
N LEU A 164 -2.98 11.28 10.15
CA LEU A 164 -1.67 11.15 10.78
C LEU A 164 -0.63 10.48 9.86
N PHE A 165 -1.05 9.44 9.13
CA PHE A 165 -0.18 8.68 8.25
C PHE A 165 -0.40 9.01 6.76
N ASN A 166 -1.07 10.11 6.44
CA ASN A 166 -1.43 10.46 5.05
C ASN A 166 -0.20 10.60 4.12
N ASP A 167 0.88 11.17 4.64
CA ASP A 167 2.16 11.36 3.96
C ASP A 167 2.93 10.05 3.70
N LEU A 168 2.58 8.96 4.40
CA LEU A 168 3.06 7.62 4.10
C LEU A 168 2.09 6.86 3.20
N LEU A 169 0.78 6.94 3.47
CA LEU A 169 -0.28 6.22 2.75
C LEU A 169 -0.40 6.68 1.29
N THR A 170 -0.27 7.98 1.03
CA THR A 170 -0.37 8.54 -0.34
C THR A 170 0.74 8.00 -1.26
N PRO A 171 2.04 8.12 -0.92
CA PRO A 171 3.07 7.53 -1.76
C PRO A 171 3.04 6.00 -1.75
N LEU A 172 2.62 5.34 -0.65
CA LEU A 172 2.38 3.89 -0.63
C LEU A 172 1.31 3.48 -1.65
N GLY A 173 0.23 4.23 -1.79
CA GLY A 173 -0.80 4.00 -2.80
C GLY A 173 -0.25 4.09 -4.23
N THR A 174 0.62 5.08 -4.48
CA THR A 174 1.34 5.16 -5.76
C THR A 174 2.25 3.95 -6.00
N MET A 175 2.96 3.49 -4.97
CA MET A 175 3.79 2.28 -5.06
C MET A 175 2.95 1.02 -5.31
N ALA A 176 1.80 0.91 -4.65
CA ALA A 176 0.85 -0.18 -4.85
C ALA A 176 0.30 -0.19 -6.29
N CYS A 177 -0.11 0.96 -6.82
CA CYS A 177 -0.56 1.11 -8.22
C CYS A 177 0.50 0.73 -9.25
N TYR A 178 1.78 0.96 -8.96
CA TYR A 178 2.85 0.53 -9.86
C TYR A 178 2.93 -1.00 -10.01
N SER A 179 2.54 -1.75 -8.98
CA SER A 179 2.47 -3.21 -8.98
C SER A 179 1.05 -3.70 -8.68
N VAL A 180 0.06 -3.07 -9.32
CA VAL A 180 -1.35 -3.13 -8.92
C VAL A 180 -1.94 -4.54 -8.93
N ARG A 181 -1.54 -5.43 -9.85
CA ARG A 181 -2.06 -6.80 -9.89
C ARG A 181 -1.62 -7.61 -8.67
N ASP A 182 -0.31 -7.65 -8.43
CA ASP A 182 0.27 -8.34 -7.27
C ASP A 182 -0.24 -7.75 -5.95
N PHE A 183 -0.41 -6.43 -5.91
CA PHE A 183 -1.01 -5.74 -4.77
C PHE A 183 -2.48 -6.16 -4.55
N MET A 184 -3.33 -6.12 -5.58
CA MET A 184 -4.74 -6.51 -5.46
C MET A 184 -4.89 -7.96 -5.01
N ASP A 185 -4.14 -8.90 -5.61
CA ASP A 185 -4.20 -10.31 -5.23
C ASP A 185 -3.76 -10.53 -3.76
N MET A 186 -2.73 -9.80 -3.31
CA MET A 186 -2.30 -9.81 -1.90
C MET A 186 -3.41 -9.28 -0.97
N MET A 187 -4.02 -8.14 -1.30
CA MET A 187 -5.06 -7.54 -0.46
C MET A 187 -6.35 -8.37 -0.42
N ILE A 188 -6.75 -8.97 -1.55
CA ILE A 188 -7.88 -9.92 -1.60
C ILE A 188 -7.64 -11.08 -0.65
N HIS A 189 -6.43 -11.67 -0.70
CA HIS A 189 -6.08 -12.78 0.16
C HIS A 189 -6.14 -12.40 1.64
N LEU A 190 -5.50 -11.28 2.03
CA LEU A 190 -5.49 -10.80 3.41
C LEU A 190 -6.91 -10.50 3.92
N LEU A 191 -7.75 -9.81 3.13
CA LEU A 191 -9.12 -9.51 3.53
C LEU A 191 -9.96 -10.78 3.72
N ARG A 192 -9.82 -11.77 2.81
CA ARG A 192 -10.51 -13.07 2.97
C ARG A 192 -10.07 -13.79 4.23
N GLU A 193 -8.77 -13.82 4.54
CA GLU A 193 -8.26 -14.43 5.77
C GLU A 193 -8.82 -13.74 7.02
N ARG A 194 -8.87 -12.40 7.03
CA ARG A 194 -9.42 -11.64 8.15
C ARG A 194 -10.93 -11.81 8.30
N ILE A 195 -11.68 -11.82 7.21
CA ILE A 195 -13.12 -12.09 7.24
C ILE A 195 -13.39 -13.51 7.78
N ALA A 196 -12.60 -14.51 7.36
CA ALA A 196 -12.72 -15.88 7.86
C ALA A 196 -12.30 -16.02 9.34
N GLU A 197 -11.28 -15.28 9.79
CA GLU A 197 -10.91 -15.18 11.20
C GLU A 197 -12.05 -14.59 12.04
N PHE A 198 -12.67 -13.51 11.57
CA PHE A 198 -13.82 -12.89 12.22
C PHE A 198 -14.99 -13.86 12.38
N GLN A 199 -15.35 -14.58 11.31
CA GLN A 199 -16.44 -15.55 11.37
C GLN A 199 -16.18 -16.67 12.38
N ARG A 200 -14.92 -17.10 12.51
CA ARG A 200 -14.54 -18.07 13.56
C ARG A 200 -14.70 -17.49 14.96
N MET A 201 -14.32 -16.22 15.17
CA MET A 201 -14.56 -15.53 16.45
C MET A 201 -16.05 -15.35 16.74
N ALA A 202 -16.84 -14.91 15.77
CA ALA A 202 -18.29 -14.69 15.90
C ALA A 202 -19.07 -16.00 16.17
N SER A 203 -18.64 -17.12 15.57
CA SER A 203 -19.20 -18.45 15.84
C SER A 203 -18.74 -19.09 17.16
N GLY A 204 -17.82 -18.45 17.88
CA GLY A 204 -17.22 -18.97 19.13
C GLY A 204 -16.21 -20.10 18.91
N SER A 205 -15.73 -20.30 17.67
CA SER A 205 -14.73 -21.31 17.33
C SER A 205 -13.27 -20.81 17.40
N ALA A 206 -13.07 -19.52 17.69
CA ALA A 206 -11.78 -18.89 17.93
C ALA A 206 -11.80 -17.97 19.17
N ASP A 207 -10.61 -17.62 19.68
CA ASP A 207 -10.44 -16.78 20.86
C ASP A 207 -10.85 -15.32 20.59
N LEU A 208 -11.82 -14.83 21.36
CA LEU A 208 -12.35 -13.47 21.26
C LEU A 208 -11.34 -12.42 21.76
N ALA A 209 -10.32 -12.80 22.53
CA ALA A 209 -9.26 -11.88 22.96
C ALA A 209 -8.45 -11.31 21.78
N ARG A 210 -8.51 -11.95 20.60
CA ARG A 210 -7.86 -11.47 19.38
C ARG A 210 -8.63 -10.33 18.69
N LEU A 211 -9.89 -10.09 19.07
CA LEU A 211 -10.78 -9.16 18.40
C LEU A 211 -10.21 -7.72 18.29
N PRO A 212 -9.64 -7.09 19.35
CA PRO A 212 -9.10 -5.73 19.22
C PRO A 212 -7.94 -5.65 18.22
N LEU A 213 -7.02 -6.63 18.27
CA LEU A 213 -5.93 -6.71 17.32
C LEU A 213 -6.44 -6.93 15.89
N TRP A 214 -7.52 -7.69 15.73
CA TRP A 214 -8.13 -7.98 14.43
C TRP A 214 -8.85 -6.75 13.86
N GLN A 215 -9.53 -5.97 14.72
CA GLN A 215 -10.18 -4.72 14.32
C GLN A 215 -9.15 -3.75 13.75
N GLU A 216 -8.01 -3.63 14.43
CA GLU A 216 -6.88 -2.82 13.99
C GLU A 216 -6.24 -3.38 12.71
N ASP A 217 -6.08 -4.71 12.59
CA ASP A 217 -5.60 -5.35 11.36
C ASP A 217 -6.50 -4.99 10.17
N MET A 218 -7.81 -5.06 10.34
CA MET A 218 -8.78 -4.70 9.30
C MET A 218 -8.80 -3.21 8.99
N HIS A 219 -8.70 -2.36 10.02
CA HIS A 219 -8.64 -0.90 9.87
C HIS A 219 -7.50 -0.51 8.91
N TRP A 220 -6.29 -1.01 9.17
CA TRP A 220 -5.12 -0.75 8.33
C TRP A 220 -5.24 -1.30 6.91
N LEU A 221 -5.80 -2.51 6.74
CA LEU A 221 -6.02 -3.06 5.40
C LEU A 221 -6.97 -2.18 4.58
N LEU A 222 -8.06 -1.70 5.20
CA LEU A 222 -9.02 -0.82 4.53
C LEU A 222 -8.42 0.56 4.20
N LEU A 223 -7.60 1.13 5.08
CA LEU A 223 -6.86 2.38 4.80
C LEU A 223 -5.89 2.21 3.62
N ILE A 224 -5.17 1.08 3.57
CA ILE A 224 -4.25 0.80 2.47
C ILE A 224 -5.03 0.62 1.16
N VAL A 225 -6.14 -0.14 1.18
CA VAL A 225 -7.01 -0.29 0.00
C VAL A 225 -7.52 1.08 -0.46
N SER A 226 -8.07 1.89 0.45
CA SER A 226 -8.66 3.18 0.10
C SER A 226 -7.65 4.14 -0.52
N ASN A 227 -6.44 4.22 0.05
CA ASN A 227 -5.40 5.12 -0.46
C ASN A 227 -4.70 4.60 -1.72
N SER A 228 -4.92 3.33 -2.10
CA SER A 228 -4.27 2.72 -3.26
C SER A 228 -5.16 2.64 -4.48
N ILE A 229 -6.44 2.24 -4.35
CA ILE A 229 -7.29 1.99 -5.54
C ILE A 229 -8.28 3.12 -5.83
N VAL A 230 -8.40 4.09 -4.92
CA VAL A 230 -9.32 5.21 -5.01
C VAL A 230 -8.56 6.54 -4.81
N SER A 231 -8.75 7.50 -5.71
CA SER A 231 -8.38 8.90 -5.51
C SER A 231 -9.56 9.69 -4.98
N GLU A 232 -9.30 10.61 -4.05
CA GLU A 232 -10.20 11.70 -3.72
C GLU A 232 -9.83 12.94 -4.55
N ASP A 233 -10.78 13.43 -5.34
CA ASP A 233 -10.65 14.68 -6.12
C ASP A 233 -10.94 15.89 -5.21
N ILE A 234 -10.59 17.09 -5.68
CA ILE A 234 -10.68 18.36 -4.90
C ILE A 234 -12.11 18.65 -4.42
N ASP A 235 -13.11 18.14 -5.13
CA ASP A 235 -14.53 18.27 -4.79
C ASP A 235 -15.05 17.19 -3.82
N GLY A 236 -14.17 16.34 -3.30
CA GLY A 236 -14.50 15.19 -2.46
C GLY A 236 -15.16 14.04 -3.24
N SER A 237 -15.12 14.06 -4.58
CA SER A 237 -15.53 12.92 -5.39
C SER A 237 -14.44 11.85 -5.40
N CYS A 238 -14.84 10.59 -5.30
CA CYS A 238 -13.90 9.48 -5.32
C CYS A 238 -13.88 8.81 -6.70
N ARG A 239 -12.70 8.60 -7.27
CA ARG A 239 -12.52 7.94 -8.58
C ARG A 239 -11.57 6.77 -8.44
N THR A 240 -11.76 5.75 -9.28
CA THR A 240 -10.80 4.66 -9.39
C THR A 240 -9.49 5.19 -9.96
N GLU A 241 -8.36 4.76 -9.38
CA GLU A 241 -7.03 5.12 -9.86
C GLU A 241 -6.81 4.67 -11.32
N GLY A 242 -6.12 5.51 -12.10
CA GLY A 242 -5.90 5.27 -13.52
C GLY A 242 -5.17 3.95 -13.80
N ASP A 243 -4.14 3.64 -13.00
CA ASP A 243 -3.35 2.42 -13.13
C ASP A 243 -4.16 1.15 -12.86
N VAL A 244 -5.19 1.23 -11.98
CA VAL A 244 -6.12 0.12 -11.72
C VAL A 244 -6.94 -0.17 -12.97
N PHE A 245 -7.50 0.87 -13.59
CA PHE A 245 -8.27 0.74 -14.82
C PHE A 245 -7.41 0.20 -15.97
N GLU A 246 -6.20 0.76 -16.14
CA GLU A 246 -5.24 0.30 -17.16
C GLU A 246 -4.86 -1.17 -16.95
N SER A 247 -4.69 -1.62 -15.71
CA SER A 247 -4.42 -3.02 -15.39
C SER A 247 -5.57 -3.95 -15.79
N SER A 248 -6.82 -3.60 -15.49
CA SER A 248 -8.00 -4.38 -15.92
C SER A 248 -8.10 -4.45 -17.45
N VAL A 249 -7.84 -3.35 -18.16
CA VAL A 249 -7.80 -3.32 -19.63
C VAL A 249 -6.70 -4.24 -20.17
N ALA A 250 -5.49 -4.16 -19.60
CA ALA A 250 -4.38 -5.02 -19.99
C ALA A 250 -4.69 -6.51 -19.75
N LEU A 251 -5.35 -6.84 -18.64
CA LEU A 251 -5.75 -8.21 -18.31
C LEU A 251 -6.79 -8.78 -19.29
N VAL A 252 -7.76 -7.96 -19.70
CA VAL A 252 -8.72 -8.33 -20.75
C VAL A 252 -8.02 -8.62 -22.08
N ASN A 253 -7.03 -7.79 -22.44
CA ASN A 253 -6.25 -7.98 -23.67
C ASN A 253 -5.42 -9.27 -23.61
N GLU A 254 -4.75 -9.55 -22.50
CA GLU A 254 -3.96 -10.78 -22.29
C GLU A 254 -4.82 -12.05 -22.34
N ARG A 255 -6.01 -12.01 -21.72
CA ARG A 255 -6.96 -13.13 -21.75
C ARG A 255 -7.66 -13.29 -23.10
N GLY A 256 -7.65 -12.25 -23.94
CA GLY A 256 -8.39 -12.21 -25.21
C GLY A 256 -9.91 -12.25 -25.03
N LYS A 257 -10.43 -12.06 -23.82
CA LYS A 257 -11.85 -12.13 -23.47
C LYS A 257 -12.17 -11.21 -22.30
N VAL A 258 -13.26 -10.45 -22.45
CA VAL A 258 -13.82 -9.60 -21.38
C VAL A 258 -14.41 -10.46 -20.27
N PHE A 259 -14.29 -10.01 -19.02
CA PHE A 259 -15.00 -10.59 -17.89
C PHE A 259 -16.52 -10.55 -18.10
N SER A 260 -17.22 -11.59 -17.66
CA SER A 260 -18.67 -11.63 -17.77
C SER A 260 -19.30 -10.66 -16.76
N ILE A 261 -20.22 -9.82 -17.25
CA ILE A 261 -20.98 -8.91 -16.39
C ILE A 261 -21.84 -9.73 -15.42
N ASP A 262 -22.46 -10.82 -15.90
CA ASP A 262 -23.31 -11.68 -15.07
C ASP A 262 -22.52 -12.38 -13.96
N ASP A 263 -21.28 -12.85 -14.23
CA ASP A 263 -20.43 -13.44 -13.19
C ASP A 263 -20.01 -12.39 -12.16
N SER A 264 -19.74 -11.16 -12.62
CA SER A 264 -19.34 -10.04 -11.75
C SER A 264 -20.49 -9.56 -10.87
N ASP A 265 -21.70 -9.44 -11.44
CA ASP A 265 -22.93 -9.07 -10.73
C ASP A 265 -23.32 -10.13 -9.69
N ALA A 266 -23.28 -11.41 -10.07
CA ALA A 266 -23.53 -12.51 -9.16
C ALA A 266 -22.51 -12.56 -8.00
N PHE A 267 -21.24 -12.29 -8.30
CA PHE A 267 -20.19 -12.23 -7.28
C PHE A 267 -20.42 -11.08 -6.29
N LEU A 268 -20.66 -9.86 -6.77
CA LEU A 268 -20.90 -8.70 -5.90
C LEU A 268 -22.18 -8.86 -5.08
N SER A 269 -23.26 -9.37 -5.69
CA SER A 269 -24.52 -9.67 -4.99
C SER A 269 -24.29 -10.68 -3.87
N ARG A 270 -23.52 -11.73 -4.13
CA ARG A 270 -23.16 -12.72 -3.10
C ARG A 270 -22.33 -12.13 -1.97
N CYS A 271 -21.41 -11.20 -2.26
CA CYS A 271 -20.66 -10.50 -1.22
C CYS A 271 -21.59 -9.73 -0.27
N ILE A 272 -22.70 -9.20 -0.77
CA ILE A 272 -23.67 -8.46 0.03
C ILE A 272 -24.64 -9.40 0.75
N GLU A 273 -25.22 -10.36 0.04
CA GLU A 273 -26.30 -11.21 0.54
C GLU A 273 -25.80 -12.36 1.42
N ASP A 274 -24.63 -12.90 1.11
CA ASP A 274 -24.03 -14.04 1.78
C ASP A 274 -22.50 -13.84 1.98
N PRO A 275 -22.11 -12.85 2.80
CA PRO A 275 -20.71 -12.50 3.00
C PRO A 275 -19.90 -13.60 3.69
N SER A 276 -20.57 -14.62 4.23
CA SER A 276 -19.94 -15.71 4.97
C SER A 276 -19.42 -16.85 4.10
N THR A 277 -19.86 -16.93 2.85
CA THR A 277 -19.50 -18.07 2.01
C THR A 277 -18.18 -17.86 1.27
N ASP A 278 -17.47 -18.97 1.05
CA ASP A 278 -16.27 -19.03 0.22
C ASP A 278 -16.51 -18.49 -1.20
N ARG A 279 -15.56 -17.67 -1.63
CA ARG A 279 -15.56 -16.89 -2.88
C ARG A 279 -14.42 -17.24 -3.83
N ALA A 280 -13.59 -18.23 -3.50
CA ALA A 280 -12.45 -18.64 -4.34
C ALA A 280 -12.86 -19.04 -5.77
N GLN A 281 -14.09 -19.53 -5.96
CA GLN A 281 -14.63 -19.88 -7.29
C GLN A 281 -14.76 -18.68 -8.27
N ALA A 282 -14.62 -17.45 -7.78
CA ALA A 282 -14.68 -16.24 -8.60
C ALA A 282 -13.31 -15.81 -9.14
N ASP A 283 -12.21 -16.40 -8.66
CA ASP A 283 -10.85 -15.92 -8.92
C ASP A 283 -10.47 -15.92 -10.41
N ASP A 284 -10.96 -16.89 -11.17
CA ASP A 284 -10.72 -16.97 -12.62
C ASP A 284 -11.78 -16.23 -13.48
N ARG A 285 -12.88 -15.80 -12.85
CA ARG A 285 -14.11 -15.36 -13.55
C ARG A 285 -14.43 -13.89 -13.38
N VAL A 286 -13.87 -13.25 -12.35
CA VAL A 286 -14.16 -11.86 -11.99
C VAL A 286 -12.86 -11.06 -11.96
N ASP A 287 -12.92 -9.83 -12.43
CA ASP A 287 -11.77 -8.93 -12.47
C ASP A 287 -11.20 -8.73 -11.04
N PRO A 288 -9.86 -8.76 -10.84
CA PRO A 288 -9.25 -8.55 -9.53
C PRO A 288 -9.72 -7.27 -8.81
N TYR A 289 -9.96 -6.18 -9.54
CA TYR A 289 -10.50 -4.95 -8.96
C TYR A 289 -11.88 -5.20 -8.34
N LEU A 290 -12.79 -5.83 -9.09
CA LEU A 290 -14.13 -6.14 -8.59
C LEU A 290 -14.09 -7.18 -7.47
N ARG A 291 -13.13 -8.13 -7.50
CA ARG A 291 -12.90 -9.06 -6.39
C ARG A 291 -12.51 -8.31 -5.11
N LEU A 292 -11.56 -7.39 -5.19
CA LEU A 292 -11.13 -6.58 -4.05
C LEU A 292 -12.28 -5.73 -3.48
N ILE A 293 -13.04 -5.06 -4.35
CA ILE A 293 -14.24 -4.30 -3.93
C ILE A 293 -15.28 -5.24 -3.30
N GLY A 294 -15.47 -6.44 -3.85
CA GLY A 294 -16.37 -7.44 -3.27
C GLY A 294 -15.98 -7.87 -1.86
N GLU A 295 -14.69 -8.04 -1.57
CA GLU A 295 -14.23 -8.36 -0.20
C GLU A 295 -14.51 -7.21 0.78
N VAL A 296 -14.33 -5.95 0.36
CA VAL A 296 -14.71 -4.77 1.15
C VAL A 296 -16.22 -4.74 1.40
N LEU A 297 -17.04 -5.02 0.37
CA LEU A 297 -18.50 -5.11 0.51
C LEU A 297 -18.93 -6.25 1.43
N ALA A 298 -18.25 -7.40 1.37
CA ALA A 298 -18.53 -8.53 2.24
C ALA A 298 -18.30 -8.18 3.71
N TRP A 299 -17.22 -7.47 4.01
CA TRP A 299 -16.99 -6.94 5.35
C TRP A 299 -18.07 -5.92 5.76
N ALA A 300 -18.41 -4.97 4.89
CA ALA A 300 -19.45 -3.97 5.18
C ALA A 300 -20.83 -4.60 5.44
N SER A 301 -21.18 -5.67 4.71
CA SER A 301 -22.40 -6.43 4.94
C SER A 301 -22.38 -7.15 6.29
N LEU A 302 -21.26 -7.79 6.65
CA LEU A 302 -21.10 -8.41 7.98
C LEU A 302 -21.24 -7.39 9.10
N GLU A 303 -20.59 -6.23 8.99
CA GLU A 303 -20.70 -5.16 9.97
C GLU A 303 -22.16 -4.68 10.09
N HIS A 304 -22.84 -4.45 8.96
CA HIS A 304 -24.25 -4.05 8.96
C HIS A 304 -25.16 -5.05 9.67
N HIS A 305 -24.95 -6.35 9.45
CA HIS A 305 -25.69 -7.40 10.17
C HIS A 305 -25.44 -7.35 11.68
N LEU A 306 -24.18 -7.19 12.12
CA LEU A 306 -23.84 -7.11 13.55
C LEU A 306 -24.49 -5.90 14.23
N VAL A 307 -24.48 -4.74 13.56
CA VAL A 307 -25.15 -3.53 14.04
C VAL A 307 -26.66 -3.76 14.14
N SER A 308 -27.26 -4.39 13.13
CA SER A 308 -28.70 -4.67 13.08
C SER A 308 -29.15 -5.65 14.16
N GLU A 309 -28.31 -6.63 14.50
CA GLU A 309 -28.53 -7.61 15.57
C GLU A 309 -28.16 -7.08 16.97
N ALA A 310 -27.75 -5.80 17.07
CA ALA A 310 -27.34 -5.13 18.31
C ALA A 310 -26.18 -5.81 19.04
N VAL A 311 -25.28 -6.48 18.30
CA VAL A 311 -24.10 -7.14 18.86
C VAL A 311 -22.93 -6.14 18.94
N ALA A 312 -23.16 -5.04 19.69
CA ALA A 312 -22.29 -3.86 19.73
C ALA A 312 -20.83 -4.18 20.10
N ASN A 313 -20.58 -5.26 20.83
CA ASN A 313 -19.24 -5.65 21.28
C ASN A 313 -18.29 -6.07 20.13
N PHE A 314 -18.81 -6.35 18.94
CA PHE A 314 -17.99 -6.72 17.76
C PHE A 314 -17.71 -5.56 16.81
N VAL A 315 -18.40 -4.43 16.98
CA VAL A 315 -18.31 -3.27 16.07
C VAL A 315 -17.29 -2.28 16.61
N SER A 316 -16.37 -1.82 15.76
CA SER A 316 -15.42 -0.74 16.08
C SER A 316 -15.83 0.51 15.30
N PRO A 317 -16.11 1.65 15.97
CA PRO A 317 -16.43 2.91 15.28
C PRO A 317 -15.34 3.36 14.30
N GLU A 318 -14.07 3.14 14.63
CA GLU A 318 -12.95 3.44 13.73
C GLU A 318 -12.95 2.56 12.50
N LEU A 319 -13.26 1.27 12.66
CA LEU A 319 -13.37 0.35 11.53
C LEU A 319 -14.53 0.74 10.61
N THR A 320 -15.66 1.15 11.16
CA THR A 320 -16.80 1.67 10.41
C THR A 320 -16.40 2.90 9.57
N ARG A 321 -15.60 3.83 10.14
CA ARG A 321 -15.09 5.00 9.38
C ARG A 321 -14.16 4.60 8.23
N SER A 322 -13.30 3.61 8.44
CA SER A 322 -12.39 3.12 7.38
C SER A 322 -13.15 2.47 6.23
N ILE A 323 -14.24 1.75 6.50
CA ILE A 323 -15.12 1.18 5.47
C ILE A 323 -15.66 2.30 4.57
N PHE A 324 -16.20 3.37 5.15
CA PHE A 324 -16.76 4.48 4.37
C PHE A 324 -15.72 5.17 3.48
N SER A 325 -14.46 5.22 3.92
CA SER A 325 -13.35 5.76 3.13
C SER A 325 -12.90 4.81 2.02
N SER A 326 -13.05 3.49 2.21
CA SER A 326 -12.67 2.46 1.22
C SER A 326 -13.69 2.22 0.11
N MET A 327 -14.94 2.65 0.29
CA MET A 327 -15.97 2.50 -0.74
C MET A 327 -15.93 3.65 -1.76
N PRO A 328 -15.89 3.36 -3.08
CA PRO A 328 -16.10 4.37 -4.10
C PRO A 328 -17.43 5.11 -3.87
N GLN A 329 -17.45 6.42 -4.08
CA GLN A 329 -18.60 7.29 -3.77
C GLN A 329 -19.91 6.84 -4.46
N GLU A 330 -19.83 6.12 -5.59
CA GLU A 330 -21.00 5.54 -6.26
C GLU A 330 -21.75 4.48 -5.42
N VAL A 331 -21.04 3.75 -4.56
CA VAL A 331 -21.63 2.82 -3.57
C VAL A 331 -22.12 3.62 -2.35
N ASN A 332 -21.35 4.62 -1.91
CA ASN A 332 -21.64 5.44 -0.73
C ASN A 332 -22.92 6.30 -0.90
N LYS A 333 -23.24 6.73 -2.13
CA LYS A 333 -24.50 7.44 -2.47
C LYS A 333 -25.74 6.55 -2.35
N ARG A 334 -25.63 5.23 -2.54
CA ARG A 334 -26.76 4.31 -2.30
C ARG A 334 -26.99 4.06 -0.81
N GLY A 335 -25.93 4.01 0.01
CA GLY A 335 -26.07 3.88 1.48
C GLY A 335 -26.82 5.04 2.13
N LYS A 336 -26.56 6.29 1.71
CA LYS A 336 -27.28 7.49 2.21
C LYS A 336 -28.74 7.60 1.78
N LEU A 337 -29.22 6.77 0.86
CA LEU A 337 -30.63 6.70 0.47
C LEU A 337 -31.43 5.70 1.33
N TYR A 338 -30.76 4.91 2.18
CA TYR A 338 -31.37 3.91 3.06
C TYR A 338 -31.09 4.15 4.56
N SER A 339 -30.39 5.24 4.91
CA SER A 339 -30.36 5.85 6.26
C SER A 339 -31.28 7.06 6.29
#